data_AF-A0A973EM54-F1
#
_entry.id   AF-A0A973EM54-F1
#
_cell.length_a   1.000
_cell.length_b   1.000
_cell.length_c   1.000
_cell.angle_alpha   90.00
_cell.angle_beta   90.00
_cell.angle_gamma   90.00
#
_symmetry.space_group_name_H-M   'P 1'
#
loop_
_entity.id
_entity.type
_entity.pdbx_description
1 polymer ?
#
loop_
_entity_poly.entity_id
_entity_poly.type
_entity_poly.pdbx_seq_one_letter_code
_entity_poly.pdbx_strand_id
1 'polypeptide(L)'
;MLKIWIIFVTVLFSSFSYAQDEFKPFNEDTTTQTSDDFSEFKEFNEDTAAACNGNCAGCPYANLENNQNSTLDFTWGSTMMITLIALGLTVIAGILVRYKRTRNLRMVFLLIGLGFFGFYNGACPCMISSFENTILFIRGVEVDWTSMLWFIGLIPLTYLFGRVWCGWVCHMGALQEFLFRPKGIAWLQKEKTAYYLKLIRYILIVLLIIQLLFMGEIFWCKIDPFKAIFNISLNYNYEILSAILVAFLLISSIFSYRPFCRAVCPIGITLGWISAIPGASVLGYKKSACTSCKNCNEACDINAIMRRKRTSYLDNKECIACGNCVDNCQNCGIQFVRKNKQNPVILFLKRSFKPKNI
;
A
#
# COMPACT_ATOMS: atom_id res chain seq x y z
N MET A 1 7.18 -3.52 -21.00
CA MET A 1 6.94 -3.42 -19.53
C MET A 1 7.96 -2.54 -18.82
N LEU A 2 9.29 -2.75 -18.86
CA LEU A 2 10.24 -1.77 -18.27
C LEU A 2 10.10 -0.38 -18.93
N LYS A 3 10.07 -0.30 -20.26
CA LYS A 3 9.76 0.95 -20.98
C LYS A 3 8.38 1.52 -20.62
N ILE A 4 7.41 0.69 -20.28
CA ILE A 4 6.03 1.12 -19.96
C ILE A 4 5.94 1.60 -18.51
N TRP A 5 6.67 0.98 -17.58
CA TRP A 5 6.84 1.45 -16.21
C TRP A 5 7.72 2.69 -16.15
N ILE A 6 8.72 2.79 -17.03
CA ILE A 6 9.47 4.04 -17.24
C ILE A 6 8.49 5.09 -17.77
N ILE A 7 7.69 4.81 -18.80
CA ILE A 7 6.65 5.73 -19.27
C ILE A 7 5.66 6.07 -18.14
N PHE A 8 5.21 5.13 -17.31
CA PHE A 8 4.35 5.40 -16.16
C PHE A 8 5.03 6.35 -15.15
N VAL A 9 6.30 6.08 -14.82
CA VAL A 9 7.10 6.95 -13.96
C VAL A 9 7.35 8.30 -14.62
N THR A 10 7.60 8.35 -15.93
CA THR A 10 7.83 9.57 -16.72
C THR A 10 6.54 10.36 -16.90
N VAL A 11 5.38 9.72 -17.02
CA VAL A 11 4.05 10.35 -17.05
C VAL A 11 3.73 10.93 -15.69
N LEU A 12 4.00 10.19 -14.61
CA LEU A 12 3.96 10.71 -13.24
C LEU A 12 4.93 11.90 -13.07
N PHE A 13 6.11 11.87 -13.70
CA PHE A 13 7.11 12.94 -13.66
C PHE A 13 6.76 14.14 -14.55
N SER A 14 6.11 13.94 -15.70
CA SER A 14 5.70 15.03 -16.58
C SER A 14 4.51 15.78 -16.00
N SER A 15 3.64 15.10 -15.26
CA SER A 15 2.63 15.75 -14.42
C SER A 15 3.25 16.61 -13.32
N PHE A 16 4.45 16.25 -12.83
CA PHE A 16 5.21 17.09 -11.90
C PHE A 16 5.79 18.34 -12.58
N SER A 17 6.23 18.26 -13.84
CA SER A 17 6.73 19.43 -14.59
C SER A 17 5.62 20.37 -15.07
N TYR A 18 4.43 19.89 -15.42
CA TYR A 18 3.33 20.74 -15.91
C TYR A 18 2.77 21.71 -14.85
N ALA A 19 3.06 21.47 -13.56
CA ALA A 19 2.60 22.30 -12.45
C ALA A 19 3.53 23.49 -12.11
N GLN A 20 4.69 23.62 -12.76
CA GLN A 20 5.58 24.78 -12.55
C GLN A 20 5.06 26.05 -13.24
N ASP A 21 4.17 25.93 -14.23
CA ASP A 21 3.78 27.04 -15.09
C ASP A 21 2.58 27.87 -14.55
N GLU A 22 1.93 27.45 -13.46
CA GLU A 22 0.88 28.23 -12.76
C GLU A 22 1.44 28.91 -11.49
N PHE A 23 2.50 29.70 -11.62
CA PHE A 23 2.92 30.64 -10.57
C PHE A 23 2.54 32.07 -10.97
N LYS A 24 1.41 32.58 -10.44
CA LYS A 24 1.19 34.02 -10.29
C LYS A 24 1.19 34.36 -8.79
N PRO A 25 2.05 35.28 -8.32
CA PRO A 25 2.07 35.69 -6.92
C PRO A 25 0.84 36.55 -6.59
N PHE A 26 0.28 36.30 -5.42
CA PHE A 26 -0.81 37.04 -4.80
C PHE A 26 -0.23 38.32 -4.16
N ASN A 27 -0.64 39.51 -4.63
CA ASN A 27 -0.38 40.78 -3.94
C ASN A 27 -1.65 41.21 -3.21
N GLU A 28 -1.50 41.39 -1.90
CA GLU A 28 -2.42 42.02 -0.97
C GLU A 28 -2.29 43.55 -1.14
N ASP A 29 -3.41 44.29 -1.26
CA ASP A 29 -3.54 45.67 -0.74
C ASP A 29 -4.92 46.32 -1.03
N THR A 30 -5.61 46.65 0.08
CA THR A 30 -6.24 47.95 0.40
C THR A 30 -7.57 48.42 -0.26
N THR A 31 -8.64 48.31 0.55
CA THR A 31 -9.75 49.27 0.82
C THR A 31 -10.67 49.88 -0.26
N THR A 32 -11.94 49.94 0.16
CA THR A 32 -12.96 51.03 0.03
C THR A 32 -13.91 51.14 -1.18
N GLN A 33 -15.18 51.38 -0.81
CA GLN A 33 -16.26 52.16 -1.46
C GLN A 33 -17.41 51.47 -2.21
N THR A 34 -18.52 51.32 -1.47
CA THR A 34 -19.90 51.86 -1.68
C THR A 34 -20.72 51.63 -2.97
N SER A 35 -22.02 51.38 -2.68
CA SER A 35 -23.30 51.76 -3.33
C SER A 35 -23.86 50.96 -4.52
N ASP A 36 -24.98 50.30 -4.21
CA ASP A 36 -26.32 50.39 -4.83
C ASP A 36 -26.60 49.86 -6.27
N ASP A 37 -27.45 48.82 -6.27
CA ASP A 37 -28.70 48.66 -7.03
C ASP A 37 -28.64 48.47 -8.57
N PHE A 38 -28.84 47.23 -9.05
CA PHE A 38 -29.90 46.90 -10.03
C PHE A 38 -30.03 45.38 -10.27
N SER A 39 -31.27 44.98 -10.48
CA SER A 39 -31.82 43.63 -10.60
C SER A 39 -31.47 42.86 -11.89
N GLU A 40 -31.51 41.52 -11.75
CA GLU A 40 -32.00 40.54 -12.73
C GLU A 40 -31.09 40.22 -13.95
N PHE A 41 -30.31 39.15 -13.83
CA PHE A 41 -30.09 38.18 -14.91
C PHE A 41 -29.83 36.79 -14.31
N LYS A 42 -30.73 35.85 -14.60
CA LYS A 42 -30.51 34.40 -14.42
C LYS A 42 -29.66 33.91 -15.59
N GLU A 43 -28.47 33.39 -15.33
CA GLU A 43 -27.97 32.09 -15.84
C GLU A 43 -26.52 31.85 -15.41
N PHE A 44 -26.21 30.57 -15.22
CA PHE A 44 -24.86 30.00 -15.06
C PHE A 44 -24.13 30.32 -13.75
N ASN A 45 -24.46 29.56 -12.69
CA ASN A 45 -23.52 29.35 -11.58
C ASN A 45 -22.38 28.45 -12.05
N GLU A 46 -21.37 29.08 -12.63
CA GLU A 46 -19.99 28.63 -12.61
C GLU A 46 -19.42 29.12 -11.27
N ASP A 47 -19.44 28.27 -10.23
CA ASP A 47 -18.66 28.42 -8.99
C ASP A 47 -19.05 27.34 -7.95
N THR A 48 -18.57 26.12 -8.17
CA THR A 48 -18.21 25.24 -7.05
C THR A 48 -16.89 24.54 -7.38
N ALA A 49 -15.84 25.35 -7.56
CA ALA A 49 -14.49 24.88 -7.37
C ALA A 49 -14.32 24.61 -5.86
N ALA A 50 -14.69 23.40 -5.44
CA ALA A 50 -14.34 22.89 -4.12
C ALA A 50 -12.82 22.72 -4.08
N ALA A 51 -12.12 23.81 -3.73
CA ALA A 51 -10.73 23.79 -3.36
C ALA A 51 -10.58 22.86 -2.15
N CYS A 52 -10.00 21.67 -2.39
CA CYS A 52 -9.49 20.84 -1.31
C CYS A 52 -8.37 21.62 -0.60
N ASN A 53 -8.71 22.30 0.50
CA ASN A 53 -7.73 22.79 1.45
C ASN A 53 -6.93 21.60 1.98
N GLY A 54 -5.67 21.48 1.53
CA GLY A 54 -4.47 20.91 2.18
C GLY A 54 -4.48 19.51 2.83
N ASN A 55 -5.62 19.02 3.33
CA ASN A 55 -5.72 17.84 4.17
C ASN A 55 -6.52 16.76 3.45
N CYS A 56 -5.82 15.71 3.01
CA CYS A 56 -6.38 14.49 2.41
C CYS A 56 -7.19 13.61 3.36
N ALA A 57 -7.55 14.11 4.54
CA ALA A 57 -8.29 13.40 5.58
C ALA A 57 -9.80 13.32 5.29
N GLY A 58 -10.32 14.07 4.32
CA GLY A 58 -11.72 13.97 3.92
C GLY A 58 -12.01 12.70 3.12
N CYS A 59 -12.55 11.66 3.77
CA CYS A 59 -13.27 10.59 3.07
C CYS A 59 -14.58 11.19 2.47
N PRO A 60 -15.08 10.72 1.31
CA PRO A 60 -16.25 11.27 0.62
C PRO A 60 -17.61 10.99 1.29
N TYR A 61 -17.65 10.50 2.53
CA TYR A 61 -18.86 10.53 3.37
C TYR A 61 -19.17 11.94 3.92
N ALA A 62 -18.65 12.99 3.29
CA ALA A 62 -18.94 14.38 3.63
C ALA A 62 -20.25 14.91 3.00
N ASN A 63 -20.93 14.14 2.14
CA ASN A 63 -22.14 14.62 1.45
C ASN A 63 -23.30 13.62 1.44
N LEU A 64 -23.74 13.19 2.62
CA LEU A 64 -25.15 12.86 2.80
C LEU A 64 -25.68 13.71 3.96
N GLU A 65 -26.64 14.55 3.59
CA GLU A 65 -27.50 15.41 4.43
C GLU A 65 -26.96 16.79 4.80
N ASN A 66 -27.28 17.74 3.92
CA ASN A 66 -27.69 19.07 4.34
C ASN A 66 -28.84 18.95 5.35
N ASN A 67 -28.50 18.88 6.64
CA ASN A 67 -29.28 19.51 7.70
C ASN A 67 -28.33 19.91 8.82
N GLN A 68 -28.29 21.21 9.06
CA GLN A 68 -27.46 21.89 10.04
C GLN A 68 -27.65 21.30 11.44
N ASN A 69 -26.53 21.22 12.17
CA ASN A 69 -26.41 21.10 13.63
C ASN A 69 -26.41 19.69 14.26
N SER A 70 -25.47 18.80 13.90
CA SER A 70 -24.90 17.76 14.80
C SER A 70 -23.85 16.84 14.12
N THR A 71 -22.90 17.37 13.33
CA THR A 71 -22.06 16.52 12.46
C THR A 71 -20.58 16.42 12.84
N LEU A 72 -20.14 17.10 13.91
CA LEU A 72 -18.74 17.09 14.36
C LEU A 72 -18.42 16.01 15.41
N ASP A 73 -19.39 15.29 15.98
CA ASP A 73 -19.12 14.20 16.95
C ASP A 73 -19.28 12.79 16.33
N PHE A 74 -20.11 12.64 15.29
CA PHE A 74 -20.40 11.33 14.68
C PHE A 74 -19.33 10.87 13.66
N THR A 75 -18.60 11.80 13.06
CA THR A 75 -17.59 11.57 12.00
C THR A 75 -16.22 11.13 12.52
N TRP A 76 -15.82 11.56 13.72
CA TRP A 76 -14.57 11.13 14.37
C TRP A 76 -14.67 9.71 14.92
N GLY A 77 -15.84 9.36 15.48
CA GLY A 77 -16.13 8.03 16.00
C GLY A 77 -16.03 6.94 14.93
N SER A 78 -16.56 7.20 13.73
CA SER A 78 -16.58 6.21 12.65
C SER A 78 -15.19 5.94 12.06
N THR A 79 -14.41 6.99 11.75
CA THR A 79 -13.04 6.84 11.18
C THR A 79 -12.07 6.21 12.17
N MET A 80 -12.16 6.57 13.46
CA MET A 80 -11.36 5.95 14.51
C MET A 80 -11.74 4.50 14.73
N MET A 81 -13.03 4.19 14.76
CA MET A 81 -13.52 2.83 14.90
C MET A 81 -13.05 1.95 13.73
N ILE A 82 -13.17 2.41 12.48
CA ILE A 82 -12.67 1.68 11.30
C ILE A 82 -11.16 1.41 11.42
N THR A 83 -10.38 2.40 11.85
CA THR A 83 -8.95 2.24 12.06
C THR A 83 -8.62 1.20 13.14
N LEU A 84 -9.32 1.23 14.26
CA LEU A 84 -9.15 0.25 15.34
C LEU A 84 -9.57 -1.16 14.91
N ILE A 85 -10.66 -1.29 14.14
CA ILE A 85 -11.10 -2.56 13.55
C ILE A 85 -10.04 -3.09 12.60
N ALA A 86 -9.48 -2.25 11.73
CA ALA A 86 -8.40 -2.62 10.82
C ALA A 86 -7.17 -3.17 11.57
N LEU A 87 -6.73 -2.47 12.63
CA LEU A 87 -5.64 -2.94 13.48
C LEU A 87 -6.01 -4.21 14.24
N GLY A 88 -7.22 -4.33 14.80
CA GLY A 88 -7.70 -5.56 15.45
C GLY A 88 -7.68 -6.76 14.51
N LEU A 89 -8.16 -6.59 13.28
CA LEU A 89 -8.11 -7.63 12.24
C LEU A 89 -6.68 -8.04 11.88
N THR A 90 -5.71 -7.11 11.88
CA THR A 90 -4.30 -7.50 11.69
C THR A 90 -3.75 -8.35 12.80
N VAL A 91 -4.09 -8.06 14.07
CA VAL A 91 -3.65 -8.84 15.22
C VAL A 91 -4.18 -10.25 15.09
N ILE A 92 -5.49 -10.37 14.81
CA ILE A 92 -6.15 -11.65 14.60
C ILE A 92 -5.49 -12.41 13.44
N ALA A 93 -5.32 -11.78 12.27
CA ALA A 93 -4.64 -12.40 11.13
C ALA A 93 -3.19 -12.82 11.47
N GLY A 94 -2.48 -12.03 12.27
CA GLY A 94 -1.11 -12.30 12.71
C GLY A 94 -1.00 -13.49 13.66
N ILE A 95 -2.04 -13.77 14.45
CA ILE A 95 -2.14 -14.98 15.26
C ILE A 95 -2.51 -16.17 14.35
N LEU A 96 -3.54 -16.01 13.52
CA LEU A 96 -4.08 -17.06 12.65
C LEU A 96 -3.07 -17.57 11.61
N VAL A 97 -2.17 -16.73 11.09
CA VAL A 97 -1.17 -17.15 10.10
C VAL A 97 -0.18 -18.20 10.65
N ARG A 98 -0.02 -18.28 11.98
CA ARG A 98 0.90 -19.25 12.61
C ARG A 98 0.32 -20.67 12.69
N TYR A 99 -1.00 -20.83 12.64
CA TYR A 99 -1.65 -22.14 12.73
C TYR A 99 -2.04 -22.65 11.34
N LYS A 100 -1.71 -23.90 11.03
CA LYS A 100 -1.97 -24.51 9.71
C LYS A 100 -3.45 -24.52 9.34
N ARG A 101 -4.34 -24.82 10.30
CA ARG A 101 -5.78 -24.94 10.06
C ARG A 101 -6.45 -23.61 9.68
N THR A 102 -5.95 -22.50 10.23
CA THR A 102 -6.55 -21.17 10.05
C THR A 102 -5.97 -20.41 8.85
N ARG A 103 -4.88 -20.89 8.24
CA ARG A 103 -4.30 -20.28 7.03
C ARG A 103 -5.26 -20.27 5.83
N ASN A 104 -6.17 -21.23 5.74
CA ASN A 104 -7.20 -21.24 4.71
C ASN A 104 -8.20 -20.07 4.84
N LEU A 105 -8.34 -19.47 6.03
CA LEU A 105 -9.19 -18.29 6.24
C LEU A 105 -8.63 -17.02 5.57
N ARG A 106 -7.38 -17.04 5.11
CA ARG A 106 -6.74 -15.91 4.43
C ARG A 106 -7.61 -15.32 3.33
N MET A 107 -8.22 -16.16 2.50
CA MET A 107 -9.08 -15.71 1.40
C MET A 107 -10.31 -14.95 1.91
N VAL A 108 -10.89 -15.39 3.03
CA VAL A 108 -12.02 -14.71 3.67
C VAL A 108 -11.60 -13.34 4.19
N PHE A 109 -10.44 -13.23 4.84
CA PHE A 109 -9.90 -11.94 5.30
C PHE A 109 -9.64 -10.97 4.14
N LEU A 110 -9.11 -11.47 3.01
CA LEU A 110 -8.89 -10.65 1.82
C LEU A 110 -10.19 -10.18 1.18
N LEU A 111 -11.23 -11.03 1.14
CA LEU A 111 -12.55 -10.66 0.63
C LEU A 111 -13.23 -9.62 1.52
N ILE A 112 -13.20 -9.82 2.84
CA ILE A 112 -13.71 -8.85 3.82
C ILE A 112 -12.94 -7.54 3.68
N GLY A 113 -11.62 -7.58 3.60
CA GLY A 113 -10.81 -6.39 3.43
C GLY A 113 -11.18 -5.62 2.16
N LEU A 114 -11.27 -6.31 1.02
CA LEU A 114 -11.62 -5.73 -0.26
C LEU A 114 -13.04 -5.14 -0.28
N GLY A 115 -14.03 -5.89 0.22
CA GLY A 115 -15.43 -5.45 0.24
C GLY A 115 -15.68 -4.33 1.25
N PHE A 116 -15.23 -4.49 2.49
CA PHE A 116 -15.50 -3.56 3.58
C PHE A 116 -14.57 -2.34 3.56
N PHE A 117 -13.25 -2.51 3.58
CA PHE A 117 -12.33 -1.35 3.58
C PHE A 117 -12.16 -0.74 2.18
N GLY A 118 -12.26 -1.56 1.13
CA GLY A 118 -12.19 -1.07 -0.24
C GLY A 118 -13.49 -0.40 -0.68
N PHE A 119 -14.50 -1.18 -1.07
CA PHE A 119 -15.71 -0.66 -1.71
C PHE A 119 -16.68 0.05 -0.76
N TYR A 120 -16.91 -0.48 0.45
CA TYR A 120 -17.89 0.09 1.38
C TYR A 120 -17.39 1.41 2.01
N ASN A 121 -16.10 1.48 2.37
CA ASN A 121 -15.48 2.65 2.98
C ASN A 121 -14.64 3.51 2.01
N GLY A 122 -14.74 3.29 0.68
CA GLY A 122 -14.07 4.13 -0.32
C GLY A 122 -12.53 4.16 -0.23
N ALA A 123 -11.90 3.05 0.17
CA ALA A 123 -10.47 2.90 0.46
C ALA A 123 -9.96 3.61 1.73
N CYS A 124 -10.83 3.87 2.72
CA CYS A 124 -10.42 4.31 4.06
C CYS A 124 -10.13 3.09 4.98
N PRO A 125 -8.98 3.04 5.71
CA PRO A 125 -7.91 4.05 5.77
C PRO A 125 -6.97 4.03 4.56
N CYS A 126 -6.70 5.22 4.01
CA CYS A 126 -5.80 5.41 2.87
C CYS A 126 -4.33 5.25 3.30
N MET A 127 -3.69 4.19 2.79
CA MET A 127 -2.34 3.82 3.21
C MET A 127 -1.30 4.89 2.83
N ILE A 128 -1.32 5.38 1.58
CA ILE A 128 -0.34 6.36 1.07
C ILE A 128 -0.46 7.67 1.85
N SER A 129 -1.68 8.20 1.98
CA SER A 129 -1.94 9.43 2.73
C SER A 129 -1.58 9.31 4.21
N SER A 130 -1.83 8.15 4.85
CA SER A 130 -1.41 7.93 6.25
C SER A 130 0.12 8.04 6.44
N PHE A 131 0.88 7.56 5.44
CA PHE A 131 2.35 7.69 5.44
C PHE A 131 2.80 9.13 5.21
N GLU A 132 2.20 9.83 4.24
CA GLU A 132 2.51 11.23 3.94
C GLU A 132 2.16 12.16 5.11
N ASN A 133 0.98 11.99 5.72
CA ASN A 133 0.57 12.73 6.91
C ASN A 133 1.55 12.53 8.07
N THR A 134 2.11 11.32 8.23
CA THR A 134 3.14 11.07 9.25
C THR A 134 4.42 11.87 8.97
N ILE A 135 4.81 12.02 7.70
CA ILE A 135 5.98 12.84 7.32
C ILE A 135 5.71 14.33 7.54
N LEU A 136 4.52 14.81 7.17
CA LEU A 136 4.13 16.22 7.36
C LEU A 136 4.05 16.59 8.85
N PHE A 137 3.54 15.68 9.69
CA PHE A 137 3.54 15.87 11.14
C PHE A 137 4.96 16.07 11.70
N ILE A 138 5.94 15.29 11.24
CA ILE A 138 7.34 15.44 11.66
C ILE A 138 7.90 16.83 11.28
N ARG A 139 7.36 17.48 10.25
CA ARG A 139 7.72 18.85 9.84
C ARG A 139 6.99 19.94 10.62
N GLY A 140 6.09 19.59 11.55
CA GLY A 140 5.33 20.56 12.34
C GLY A 140 4.07 21.09 11.66
N VAL A 141 3.60 20.43 10.58
CA VAL A 141 2.31 20.73 9.96
C VAL A 141 1.20 20.06 10.77
N GLU A 142 0.14 20.79 11.07
CA GLU A 142 -1.04 20.25 11.74
C GLU A 142 -1.78 19.28 10.80
N VAL A 143 -1.87 18.02 11.21
CA VAL A 143 -2.54 16.95 10.46
C VAL A 143 -3.48 16.17 11.37
N ASP A 144 -4.49 15.57 10.77
CA ASP A 144 -5.44 14.73 11.50
C ASP A 144 -4.77 13.47 12.07
N TRP A 145 -4.70 13.43 13.40
CA TRP A 145 -4.13 12.32 14.18
C TRP A 145 -4.74 10.96 13.86
N THR A 146 -6.00 10.95 13.41
CA THR A 146 -6.75 9.74 13.09
C THR A 146 -6.08 8.93 11.97
N SER A 147 -5.57 9.62 10.95
CA SER A 147 -4.89 9.01 9.80
C SER A 147 -3.49 8.49 10.18
N MET A 148 -2.82 9.14 11.14
CA MET A 148 -1.50 8.72 11.60
C MET A 148 -1.57 7.46 12.47
N LEU A 149 -2.63 7.32 13.27
CA LEU A 149 -2.81 6.20 14.20
C LEU A 149 -2.75 4.84 13.50
N TRP A 150 -3.28 4.76 12.28
CA TRP A 150 -3.20 3.55 11.48
C TRP A 150 -1.75 3.20 11.10
N PHE A 151 -0.99 4.14 10.54
CA PHE A 151 0.39 3.88 10.09
C PHE A 151 1.31 3.59 11.28
N ILE A 152 1.20 4.40 12.35
CA ILE A 152 1.96 4.22 13.59
C ILE A 152 1.61 2.87 14.23
N GLY A 153 0.34 2.48 14.27
CA GLY A 153 -0.11 1.19 14.80
C GLY A 153 0.45 -0.01 14.02
N LEU A 154 0.59 0.09 12.70
CA LEU A 154 1.16 -0.98 11.87
C LEU A 154 2.65 -1.27 12.15
N ILE A 155 3.41 -0.31 12.70
CA ILE A 155 4.84 -0.47 13.00
C ILE A 155 5.07 -1.58 14.05
N PRO A 156 4.54 -1.50 15.28
CA PRO A 156 4.71 -2.55 16.29
C PRO A 156 4.06 -3.86 15.88
N LEU A 157 2.93 -3.81 15.17
CA LEU A 157 2.28 -5.01 14.65
C LEU A 157 3.16 -5.75 13.64
N THR A 158 3.80 -5.01 12.73
CA THR A 158 4.77 -5.57 11.79
C THR A 158 5.97 -6.15 12.51
N TYR A 159 6.45 -5.50 13.56
CA TYR A 159 7.52 -6.03 14.39
C TYR A 159 7.13 -7.36 15.07
N LEU A 160 5.91 -7.47 15.59
CA LEU A 160 5.43 -8.64 16.34
C LEU A 160 4.98 -9.81 15.46
N PHE A 161 4.33 -9.52 14.33
CA PHE A 161 3.66 -10.51 13.49
C PHE A 161 4.27 -10.63 12.09
N GLY A 162 5.13 -9.71 11.69
CA GLY A 162 5.58 -9.55 10.31
C GLY A 162 4.56 -8.74 9.51
N ARG A 163 4.76 -8.62 8.20
CA ARG A 163 3.90 -7.80 7.31
C ARG A 163 2.57 -8.46 6.96
N VAL A 164 1.85 -8.91 7.97
CA VAL A 164 0.60 -9.67 7.83
C VAL A 164 -0.51 -8.80 7.28
N TRP A 165 -0.57 -7.51 7.61
CA TRP A 165 -1.54 -6.58 7.01
C TRP A 165 -1.51 -6.65 5.48
N CYS A 166 -0.32 -6.55 4.88
CA CYS A 166 -0.16 -6.65 3.43
C CYS A 166 -0.67 -8.00 2.91
N GLY A 167 -0.35 -9.12 3.57
CA GLY A 167 -0.70 -10.45 3.09
C GLY A 167 -2.15 -10.90 3.31
N TRP A 168 -2.86 -10.31 4.28
CA TRP A 168 -4.15 -10.83 4.77
C TRP A 168 -5.30 -9.83 4.76
N VAL A 169 -5.06 -8.54 4.99
CA VAL A 169 -6.15 -7.57 5.25
C VAL A 169 -6.18 -6.43 4.24
N CYS A 170 -5.02 -6.04 3.71
CA CYS A 170 -4.87 -4.94 2.77
C CYS A 170 -5.77 -5.10 1.53
N HIS A 171 -6.83 -4.29 1.44
CA HIS A 171 -7.76 -4.25 0.31
C HIS A 171 -7.06 -3.99 -1.03
N MET A 172 -6.00 -3.16 -1.02
CA MET A 172 -5.19 -2.88 -2.21
C MET A 172 -4.45 -4.11 -2.72
N GLY A 173 -3.85 -4.85 -1.79
CA GLY A 173 -3.15 -6.08 -2.10
C GLY A 173 -4.12 -7.19 -2.52
N ALA A 174 -5.29 -7.25 -1.88
CA ALA A 174 -6.36 -8.18 -2.20
C ALA A 174 -6.84 -8.01 -3.64
N LEU A 175 -7.18 -6.77 -4.06
CA LEU A 175 -7.61 -6.47 -5.43
C LEU A 175 -6.60 -7.00 -6.47
N GLN A 176 -5.32 -6.67 -6.29
CA GLN A 176 -4.26 -7.09 -7.22
C GLN A 176 -4.04 -8.60 -7.21
N GLU A 177 -4.20 -9.25 -6.05
CA GLU A 177 -4.09 -10.70 -5.91
C GLU A 177 -5.26 -11.45 -6.57
N PHE A 178 -6.49 -10.95 -6.45
CA PHE A 178 -7.65 -11.54 -7.11
C PHE A 178 -7.63 -11.34 -8.63
N LEU A 179 -7.07 -10.23 -9.12
CA LEU A 179 -6.89 -10.00 -10.56
C LEU A 179 -5.79 -10.86 -11.16
N PHE A 180 -4.80 -11.26 -10.36
CA PHE A 180 -3.64 -12.00 -10.85
C PHE A 180 -4.03 -13.37 -11.41
N ARG A 181 -3.61 -13.63 -12.66
CA ARG A 181 -3.82 -14.93 -13.32
C ARG A 181 -2.47 -15.64 -13.51
N PRO A 182 -2.21 -16.76 -12.81
CA PRO A 182 -0.91 -17.42 -12.83
C PRO A 182 -0.55 -18.02 -14.20
N LYS A 183 -1.54 -18.30 -15.06
CA LYS A 183 -1.34 -18.78 -16.46
C LYS A 183 -0.99 -17.67 -17.47
N GLY A 184 -0.68 -16.45 -17.00
CA GLY A 184 -0.24 -15.35 -17.86
C GLY A 184 1.17 -15.54 -18.45
N ILE A 185 1.72 -14.46 -19.02
CA ILE A 185 3.03 -14.45 -19.69
C ILE A 185 4.16 -14.80 -18.69
N ALA A 186 4.71 -16.01 -18.79
CA ALA A 186 5.71 -16.57 -17.87
C ALA A 186 7.00 -15.73 -17.68
N TRP A 187 7.29 -14.77 -18.57
CA TRP A 187 8.44 -13.88 -18.42
C TRP A 187 8.27 -12.81 -17.34
N LEU A 188 7.03 -12.42 -17.01
CA LEU A 188 6.74 -11.40 -15.98
C LEU A 188 6.95 -11.90 -14.55
N GLN A 189 6.97 -13.22 -14.37
CA GLN A 189 7.27 -13.89 -13.10
C GLN A 189 8.79 -14.11 -12.88
N LYS A 190 9.66 -13.62 -13.78
CA LYS A 190 11.11 -13.83 -13.69
C LYS A 190 11.78 -12.93 -12.66
N GLU A 191 12.91 -13.42 -12.12
CA GLU A 191 13.75 -12.72 -11.13
C GLU A 191 14.19 -11.31 -11.56
N LYS A 192 14.39 -11.07 -12.86
CA LYS A 192 14.80 -9.75 -13.37
C LYS A 192 13.71 -8.70 -13.17
N THR A 193 12.45 -9.05 -13.40
CA THR A 193 11.31 -8.15 -13.20
C THR A 193 11.19 -7.74 -11.74
N ALA A 194 11.42 -8.69 -10.82
CA ALA A 194 11.46 -8.44 -9.38
C ALA A 194 12.48 -7.37 -8.99
N TYR A 195 13.67 -7.44 -9.59
CA TYR A 195 14.75 -6.48 -9.35
C TYR A 195 14.40 -5.07 -9.84
N TYR A 196 13.89 -4.94 -11.07
CA TYR A 196 13.54 -3.64 -11.63
C TYR A 196 12.38 -2.97 -10.88
N LEU A 197 11.33 -3.72 -10.51
CA LEU A 197 10.22 -3.16 -9.72
C LEU A 197 10.73 -2.66 -8.36
N LYS A 198 11.64 -3.40 -7.72
CA LYS A 198 12.30 -2.96 -6.47
C LYS A 198 13.06 -1.65 -6.68
N LEU A 199 13.83 -1.51 -7.78
CA LEU A 199 14.56 -0.29 -8.09
C LEU A 199 13.63 0.91 -8.31
N ILE A 200 12.58 0.73 -9.10
CA ILE A 200 11.56 1.76 -9.35
C ILE A 200 10.95 2.23 -8.02
N ARG A 201 10.63 1.29 -7.12
CA ARG A 201 10.08 1.61 -5.79
C ARG A 201 11.01 2.48 -4.95
N TYR A 202 12.32 2.21 -4.97
CA TYR A 202 13.28 3.06 -4.25
C TYR A 202 13.38 4.46 -4.87
N ILE A 203 13.40 4.56 -6.20
CA ILE A 203 13.44 5.85 -6.91
C ILE A 203 12.19 6.67 -6.58
N LEU A 204 10.99 6.07 -6.66
CA LEU A 204 9.74 6.76 -6.38
C LEU A 204 9.61 7.24 -4.93
N ILE A 205 10.09 6.47 -3.94
CA ILE A 205 10.10 6.95 -2.55
C ILE A 205 11.02 8.15 -2.39
N VAL A 206 12.22 8.11 -2.98
CA VAL A 206 13.16 9.24 -2.89
C VAL A 206 12.54 10.50 -3.51
N LEU A 207 11.87 10.36 -4.66
CA LEU A 207 11.17 11.45 -5.32
C LEU A 207 9.99 11.97 -4.49
N LEU A 208 9.19 11.09 -3.90
CA LEU A 208 8.07 11.46 -3.04
C LEU A 208 8.57 12.23 -1.82
N ILE A 209 9.65 11.77 -1.17
CA ILE A 209 10.27 12.48 -0.05
C ILE A 209 10.74 13.87 -0.51
N ILE A 210 11.45 13.96 -1.65
CA ILE A 210 11.90 15.24 -2.21
C ILE A 210 10.70 16.16 -2.44
N GLN A 211 9.65 15.70 -3.13
CA GLN A 211 8.44 16.48 -3.37
C GLN A 211 7.81 17.00 -2.07
N LEU A 212 7.65 16.15 -1.05
CA LEU A 212 7.13 16.57 0.24
C LEU A 212 8.03 17.61 0.92
N LEU A 213 9.35 17.51 0.75
CA LEU A 213 10.29 18.46 1.33
C LEU A 213 10.23 19.85 0.66
N PHE A 214 9.96 19.90 -0.65
CA PHE A 214 9.95 21.12 -1.46
C PHE A 214 8.56 21.79 -1.52
N MET A 215 7.48 21.03 -1.69
CA MET A 215 6.13 21.59 -1.89
C MET A 215 5.30 21.66 -0.60
N GLY A 216 5.58 20.82 0.40
CA GLY A 216 4.83 20.83 1.67
C GLY A 216 3.37 20.36 1.58
N GLU A 217 2.87 20.00 0.40
CA GLU A 217 1.48 19.56 0.17
C GLU A 217 1.36 18.14 -0.41
N ILE A 218 0.19 17.52 -0.22
CA ILE A 218 -0.12 16.16 -0.68
C ILE A 218 -0.72 16.20 -2.08
N PHE A 219 0.12 16.29 -3.11
CA PHE A 219 -0.34 16.30 -4.50
C PHE A 219 -0.94 14.96 -4.97
N TRP A 220 -0.45 13.85 -4.41
CA TRP A 220 -0.85 12.49 -4.78
C TRP A 220 -2.33 12.17 -4.51
N CYS A 221 -3.01 13.02 -3.75
CA CYS A 221 -4.43 12.88 -3.44
C CYS A 221 -5.34 12.97 -4.67
N LYS A 222 -5.03 13.87 -5.60
CA LYS A 222 -5.84 14.12 -6.81
C LYS A 222 -5.65 13.04 -7.86
N ILE A 223 -4.45 12.45 -7.92
CA ILE A 223 -4.03 11.52 -8.96
C ILE A 223 -4.05 10.05 -8.47
N ASP A 224 -4.54 9.77 -7.26
CA ASP A 224 -4.54 8.41 -6.71
C ASP A 224 -5.49 7.47 -7.51
N PRO A 225 -4.96 6.53 -8.31
CA PRO A 225 -5.79 5.61 -9.09
C PRO A 225 -6.66 4.73 -8.18
N PHE A 226 -6.30 4.58 -6.92
CA PHE A 226 -7.02 3.69 -6.02
C PHE A 226 -8.24 4.33 -5.39
N LYS A 227 -8.15 5.60 -5.02
CA LYS A 227 -9.34 6.36 -4.67
C LYS A 227 -10.32 6.34 -5.84
N ALA A 228 -9.83 6.49 -7.07
CA ALA A 228 -10.68 6.37 -8.25
C ALA A 228 -11.36 4.98 -8.35
N ILE A 229 -10.62 3.86 -8.25
CA ILE A 229 -11.21 2.51 -8.36
C ILE A 229 -12.30 2.25 -7.32
N PHE A 230 -12.04 2.59 -6.05
CA PHE A 230 -12.95 2.26 -4.96
C PHE A 230 -14.12 3.25 -4.81
N ASN A 231 -13.99 4.46 -5.36
CA ASN A 231 -15.03 5.49 -5.34
C ASN A 231 -15.73 5.67 -6.71
N ILE A 232 -15.57 4.74 -7.66
CA ILE A 232 -16.34 4.72 -8.94
C ILE A 232 -17.85 4.82 -8.69
N SER A 233 -18.34 4.34 -7.54
CA SER A 233 -19.76 4.41 -7.16
C SER A 233 -20.24 5.81 -6.74
N LEU A 234 -19.35 6.78 -6.52
CA LEU A 234 -19.66 8.07 -5.87
C LEU A 234 -19.54 9.29 -6.80
N ASN A 235 -19.82 9.12 -8.09
CA ASN A 235 -19.91 10.22 -9.08
C ASN A 235 -18.72 11.20 -9.04
N TYR A 236 -17.51 10.66 -8.87
CA TYR A 236 -16.28 11.43 -8.84
C TYR A 236 -15.96 11.94 -10.25
N ASN A 237 -15.69 13.25 -10.40
CA ASN A 237 -15.18 13.79 -11.67
C ASN A 237 -13.82 13.17 -11.95
N TYR A 238 -13.80 12.15 -12.81
CA TYR A 238 -12.58 11.47 -13.17
C TYR A 238 -11.81 12.34 -14.16
N GLU A 239 -10.65 12.84 -13.73
CA GLU A 239 -9.68 13.33 -14.69
C GLU A 239 -9.24 12.15 -15.56
N ILE A 240 -9.15 12.36 -16.88
CA ILE A 240 -8.74 11.35 -17.87
C ILE A 240 -7.44 10.64 -17.44
N LEU A 241 -6.54 11.37 -16.78
CA LEU A 241 -5.30 10.86 -16.22
C LEU A 241 -5.54 9.75 -15.17
N SER A 242 -6.45 9.95 -14.22
CA SER A 242 -6.76 8.98 -13.18
C SER A 242 -7.29 7.67 -13.77
N ALA A 243 -8.17 7.75 -14.77
CA ALA A 243 -8.73 6.60 -15.48
C ALA A 243 -7.64 5.80 -16.23
N ILE A 244 -6.69 6.50 -16.88
CA ILE A 244 -5.56 5.86 -17.56
C ILE A 244 -4.67 5.12 -16.55
N LEU A 245 -4.36 5.74 -15.40
CA LEU A 245 -3.54 5.13 -14.35
C LEU A 245 -4.22 3.89 -13.75
N VAL A 246 -5.54 3.96 -13.53
CA VAL A 246 -6.36 2.82 -13.11
C VAL A 246 -6.28 1.68 -14.09
N ALA A 247 -6.54 1.95 -15.38
CA ALA A 247 -6.50 0.93 -16.42
C ALA A 247 -5.12 0.28 -16.48
N PHE A 248 -4.04 1.08 -16.44
CA PHE A 248 -2.68 0.58 -16.41
C PHE A 248 -2.41 -0.33 -15.20
N LEU A 249 -2.88 0.07 -14.03
CA LEU A 249 -2.71 -0.70 -12.81
C LEU A 249 -3.43 -2.05 -12.87
N LEU A 250 -4.70 -2.05 -13.28
CA LEU A 250 -5.51 -3.27 -13.40
C LEU A 250 -4.90 -4.23 -14.42
N ILE A 251 -4.50 -3.71 -15.59
CA ILE A 251 -3.83 -4.51 -16.63
C ILE A 251 -2.53 -5.09 -16.08
N SER A 252 -1.71 -4.30 -15.40
CA SER A 252 -0.45 -4.79 -14.84
C SER A 252 -0.65 -5.88 -13.78
N SER A 253 -1.75 -5.80 -13.02
CA SER A 253 -2.09 -6.74 -11.94
C SER A 253 -2.54 -8.10 -12.46
N ILE A 254 -3.13 -8.16 -13.66
CA ILE A 254 -3.48 -9.43 -14.32
C ILE A 254 -2.22 -10.25 -14.61
N PHE A 255 -1.13 -9.58 -15.02
CA PHE A 255 0.09 -10.25 -15.45
C PHE A 255 1.13 -10.45 -14.34
N SER A 256 1.18 -9.55 -13.36
CA SER A 256 2.18 -9.57 -12.28
C SER A 256 1.51 -9.64 -10.93
N TYR A 257 2.02 -10.47 -10.03
CA TYR A 257 1.49 -10.55 -8.68
C TYR A 257 1.84 -9.27 -7.89
N ARG A 258 0.80 -8.50 -7.52
CA ARG A 258 0.86 -7.28 -6.70
C ARG A 258 1.89 -6.23 -7.19
N PRO A 259 1.74 -5.71 -8.42
CA PRO A 259 2.76 -4.86 -9.04
C PRO A 259 2.92 -3.52 -8.32
N PHE A 260 1.83 -2.92 -7.84
CA PHE A 260 1.88 -1.65 -7.12
C PHE A 260 2.62 -1.78 -5.78
N CYS A 261 2.34 -2.84 -5.01
CA CYS A 261 3.02 -3.08 -3.74
C CYS A 261 4.54 -3.27 -3.92
N ARG A 262 4.96 -3.75 -5.10
CA ARG A 262 6.36 -3.99 -5.43
C ARG A 262 7.06 -2.79 -6.05
N ALA A 263 6.33 -1.90 -6.71
CA ALA A 263 6.90 -0.85 -7.52
C ALA A 263 6.65 0.57 -7.00
N VAL A 264 5.59 0.83 -6.24
CA VAL A 264 5.19 2.19 -5.87
C VAL A 264 4.90 2.35 -4.39
N CYS A 265 4.32 1.34 -3.73
CA CYS A 265 3.85 1.47 -2.35
C CYS A 265 4.98 1.84 -1.36
N PRO A 266 4.94 3.04 -0.73
CA PRO A 266 5.99 3.48 0.19
C PRO A 266 6.02 2.65 1.47
N ILE A 267 4.83 2.25 1.94
CA ILE A 267 4.65 1.42 3.14
C ILE A 267 5.30 0.04 2.99
N GLY A 268 5.35 -0.49 1.78
CA GLY A 268 6.03 -1.76 1.52
C GLY A 268 7.51 -1.72 1.92
N ILE A 269 8.19 -0.60 1.64
CA ILE A 269 9.61 -0.39 2.01
C ILE A 269 9.75 -0.15 3.51
N THR A 270 8.96 0.77 4.07
CA THR A 270 9.08 1.12 5.50
C THR A 270 8.81 -0.07 6.40
N LEU A 271 7.73 -0.81 6.17
CA LEU A 271 7.44 -2.04 6.91
C LEU A 271 8.47 -3.15 6.61
N GLY A 272 9.06 -3.16 5.41
CA GLY A 272 10.15 -4.08 5.05
C GLY A 272 11.42 -3.83 5.86
N TRP A 273 11.70 -2.57 6.21
CA TRP A 273 12.81 -2.21 7.09
C TRP A 273 12.55 -2.58 8.55
N ILE A 274 11.30 -2.56 9.01
CA ILE A 274 10.94 -3.05 10.35
C ILE A 274 11.27 -4.53 10.50
N SER A 275 11.03 -5.34 9.46
CA SER A 275 11.46 -6.75 9.42
C SER A 275 12.98 -6.94 9.51
N ALA A 276 13.75 -5.87 9.27
CA ALA A 276 15.20 -5.88 9.45
C ALA A 276 15.64 -5.54 10.89
N ILE A 277 14.75 -5.19 11.80
CA ILE A 277 15.09 -4.92 13.20
C ILE A 277 15.32 -6.25 13.95
N PRO A 278 16.35 -6.38 14.81
CA PRO A 278 16.53 -7.56 15.66
C PRO A 278 15.27 -7.89 16.48
N GLY A 279 14.88 -9.16 16.53
CA GLY A 279 13.66 -9.60 17.21
C GLY A 279 12.35 -9.45 16.40
N ALA A 280 12.38 -8.84 15.22
CA ALA A 280 11.19 -8.79 14.35
C ALA A 280 10.74 -10.21 13.94
N SER A 281 9.44 -10.41 13.76
CA SER A 281 8.88 -11.67 13.25
C SER A 281 9.17 -11.82 11.76
N VAL A 282 9.98 -12.82 11.41
CA VAL A 282 10.45 -13.09 10.05
C VAL A 282 10.23 -14.55 9.69
N LEU A 283 10.34 -14.87 8.40
CA LEU A 283 10.34 -16.24 7.95
C LEU A 283 11.75 -16.82 8.11
N GLY A 284 11.85 -17.98 8.75
CA GLY A 284 13.08 -18.72 8.96
C GLY A 284 12.95 -20.16 8.52
N TYR A 285 14.05 -20.90 8.57
CA TYR A 285 14.06 -22.32 8.24
C TYR A 285 14.88 -23.16 9.20
N LYS A 286 14.44 -24.40 9.42
CA LYS A 286 15.21 -25.41 10.15
C LYS A 286 16.17 -26.11 9.19
N LYS A 287 17.48 -25.95 9.41
CA LYS A 287 18.54 -26.58 8.60
C LYS A 287 18.44 -28.11 8.58
N SER A 288 17.97 -28.73 9.65
CA SER A 288 17.80 -30.19 9.77
C SER A 288 16.64 -30.75 8.94
N ALA A 289 15.59 -29.95 8.69
CA ALA A 289 14.39 -30.38 7.98
C ALA A 289 14.38 -29.96 6.49
N CYS A 290 15.13 -28.92 6.14
CA CYS A 290 15.17 -28.39 4.78
C CYS A 290 15.98 -29.27 3.83
N THR A 291 15.32 -29.82 2.81
CA THR A 291 15.93 -30.65 1.75
C THR A 291 16.34 -29.85 0.52
N SER A 292 16.25 -28.52 0.54
CA SER A 292 16.48 -27.64 -0.63
C SER A 292 15.62 -28.01 -1.86
N CYS A 293 14.37 -28.42 -1.64
CA CYS A 293 13.35 -28.61 -2.68
C CYS A 293 12.93 -27.28 -3.34
N LYS A 294 12.01 -27.34 -4.32
CA LYS A 294 11.52 -26.17 -5.07
C LYS A 294 10.14 -25.66 -4.62
N ASN A 295 9.40 -26.43 -3.81
CA ASN A 295 8.00 -26.14 -3.47
C ASN A 295 7.77 -24.75 -2.88
N CYS A 296 8.62 -24.31 -1.95
CA CYS A 296 8.49 -23.00 -1.31
C CYS A 296 8.79 -21.82 -2.25
N ASN A 297 9.65 -22.03 -3.26
CA ASN A 297 9.95 -21.04 -4.29
C ASN A 297 8.77 -20.91 -5.25
N GLU A 298 8.21 -22.04 -5.69
CA GLU A 298 7.05 -22.06 -6.59
C GLU A 298 5.77 -21.56 -5.94
N ALA A 299 5.61 -21.76 -4.62
CA ALA A 299 4.47 -21.25 -3.85
C ALA A 299 4.57 -19.75 -3.48
N CYS A 300 5.68 -19.07 -3.79
CA CYS A 300 5.92 -17.68 -3.40
C CYS A 300 5.66 -16.71 -4.55
N ASP A 301 4.40 -16.34 -4.77
CA ASP A 301 4.01 -15.45 -5.89
C ASP A 301 4.67 -14.06 -5.83
N ILE A 302 4.90 -13.54 -4.61
CA ILE A 302 5.59 -12.26 -4.39
C ILE A 302 7.09 -12.31 -4.72
N ASN A 303 7.66 -13.52 -4.93
CA ASN A 303 9.08 -13.75 -5.17
C ASN A 303 9.99 -13.27 -4.02
N ALA A 304 9.57 -13.46 -2.77
CA ALA A 304 10.45 -13.26 -1.61
C ALA A 304 11.43 -14.43 -1.41
N ILE A 305 11.05 -15.62 -1.87
CA ILE A 305 11.91 -16.80 -1.96
C ILE A 305 12.25 -17.01 -3.43
N MET A 306 13.53 -16.99 -3.75
CA MET A 306 14.02 -17.08 -5.12
C MET A 306 15.14 -18.12 -5.19
N ARG A 307 15.22 -18.89 -6.28
CA ARG A 307 16.13 -20.03 -6.39
C ARG A 307 17.20 -19.80 -7.43
N ARG A 308 18.46 -19.70 -6.98
CA ARG A 308 19.64 -19.73 -7.84
C ARG A 308 20.32 -21.10 -7.75
N LYS A 309 20.25 -21.89 -8.82
CA LYS A 309 20.84 -23.24 -8.92
C LYS A 309 20.32 -24.18 -7.80
N ARG A 310 21.18 -24.58 -6.86
CA ARG A 310 20.86 -25.47 -5.72
C ARG A 310 20.67 -24.71 -4.40
N THR A 311 20.76 -23.38 -4.41
CA THR A 311 20.54 -22.53 -3.23
C THR A 311 19.32 -21.65 -3.44
N SER A 312 18.40 -21.66 -2.48
CA SER A 312 17.32 -20.68 -2.45
C SER A 312 17.71 -19.54 -1.52
N TYR A 313 17.42 -18.30 -1.89
CA TYR A 313 17.57 -17.14 -1.04
C TYR A 313 16.19 -16.61 -0.66
N LEU A 314 16.04 -16.22 0.61
CA LEU A 314 14.82 -15.67 1.17
C LEU A 314 15.11 -14.24 1.64
N ASP A 315 14.44 -13.26 1.04
CA ASP A 315 14.49 -11.86 1.42
C ASP A 315 13.26 -11.51 2.29
N ASN A 316 13.46 -11.43 3.60
CA ASN A 316 12.41 -11.05 4.54
C ASN A 316 11.94 -9.59 4.35
N LYS A 317 12.71 -8.74 3.65
CA LYS A 317 12.28 -7.38 3.27
C LYS A 317 11.26 -7.36 2.15
N GLU A 318 11.00 -8.48 1.45
CA GLU A 318 9.91 -8.61 0.44
C GLU A 318 8.79 -9.57 0.85
N CYS A 319 9.01 -10.40 1.88
CA CYS A 319 7.97 -11.29 2.42
C CYS A 319 6.76 -10.54 3.02
N ILE A 320 5.57 -10.78 2.48
CA ILE A 320 4.27 -10.25 2.96
C ILE A 320 3.60 -11.15 4.01
N ALA A 321 4.33 -12.12 4.59
CA ALA A 321 3.82 -13.05 5.59
C ALA A 321 2.48 -13.73 5.20
N CYS A 322 2.30 -14.12 3.93
CA CYS A 322 1.07 -14.74 3.45
C CYS A 322 0.86 -16.18 3.95
N GLY A 323 1.94 -16.94 4.19
CA GLY A 323 1.89 -18.31 4.70
C GLY A 323 1.93 -19.42 3.63
N ASN A 324 1.71 -19.11 2.33
CA ASN A 324 1.68 -20.11 1.24
C ASN A 324 2.91 -21.04 1.21
N CYS A 325 4.11 -20.47 1.41
CA CYS A 325 5.35 -21.25 1.44
C CYS A 325 5.45 -22.23 2.62
N VAL A 326 4.78 -21.93 3.74
CA VAL A 326 4.73 -22.79 4.92
C VAL A 326 3.74 -23.94 4.70
N ASP A 327 2.61 -23.66 4.03
CA ASP A 327 1.62 -24.68 3.67
C ASP A 327 2.15 -25.70 2.67
N ASN A 328 2.89 -25.24 1.65
CA ASN A 328 3.43 -26.10 0.60
C ASN A 328 4.73 -26.81 1.00
N CYS A 329 5.24 -26.58 2.22
CA CYS A 329 6.46 -27.21 2.71
C CYS A 329 6.19 -28.60 3.30
N GLN A 330 6.50 -29.66 2.54
CA GLN A 330 6.30 -31.06 2.96
C GLN A 330 7.02 -31.43 4.26
N ASN A 331 8.25 -30.93 4.45
CA ASN A 331 9.08 -31.28 5.61
C ASN A 331 8.89 -30.33 6.81
N CYS A 332 7.91 -29.41 6.76
CA CYS A 332 7.72 -28.37 7.79
C CYS A 332 9.03 -27.61 8.14
N GLY A 333 9.89 -27.44 7.13
CA GLY A 333 11.20 -26.83 7.30
C GLY A 333 11.17 -25.31 7.37
N ILE A 334 10.08 -24.67 6.94
CA ILE A 334 9.87 -23.23 6.96
C ILE A 334 8.90 -22.87 8.08
N GLN A 335 9.22 -21.86 8.88
CA GLN A 335 8.37 -21.40 9.98
C GLN A 335 8.61 -19.92 10.28
N PHE A 336 7.65 -19.29 10.93
CA PHE A 336 7.82 -17.94 11.48
C PHE A 336 8.72 -18.01 12.72
N VAL A 337 9.78 -17.20 12.74
CA VAL A 337 10.75 -17.12 13.83
C VAL A 337 11.04 -15.66 14.17
N ARG A 338 11.63 -15.43 15.33
CA ARG A 338 12.18 -14.12 15.68
C ARG A 338 13.55 -13.94 15.03
N LYS A 339 13.78 -12.78 14.42
CA LYS A 339 15.05 -12.45 13.79
C LYS A 339 16.17 -12.46 14.84
N ASN A 340 17.19 -13.28 14.62
CA ASN A 340 18.40 -13.34 15.43
C ASN A 340 19.63 -13.46 14.53
N LYS A 341 20.84 -13.55 15.10
CA LYS A 341 22.08 -13.73 14.30
C LYS A 341 22.07 -15.01 13.45
N GLN A 342 21.36 -16.04 13.88
CA GLN A 342 21.25 -17.33 13.18
C GLN A 342 20.25 -17.30 12.02
N ASN A 343 19.28 -16.38 12.08
CA ASN A 343 18.26 -16.14 11.06
C ASN A 343 18.38 -14.70 10.53
N PRO A 344 19.37 -14.39 9.68
CA PRO A 344 19.51 -13.07 9.07
C PRO A 344 18.29 -12.66 8.24
N VAL A 345 18.21 -11.37 7.87
CA VAL A 345 17.11 -10.85 7.04
C VAL A 345 17.12 -11.51 5.65
N ILE A 346 18.31 -11.70 5.09
CA ILE A 346 18.54 -12.43 3.85
C ILE A 346 19.11 -13.79 4.22
N LEU A 347 18.36 -14.85 3.92
CA LEU A 347 18.69 -16.22 4.28
C LEU A 347 19.06 -17.03 3.05
N PHE A 348 20.20 -17.71 3.10
CA PHE A 348 20.54 -18.74 2.12
C PHE A 348 20.11 -20.11 2.64
N LEU A 349 19.13 -20.70 1.97
CA LEU A 349 18.66 -22.06 2.15
C LEU A 349 19.64 -23.02 1.48
N LYS A 350 20.65 -23.48 2.22
CA LYS A 350 21.56 -24.54 1.80
C LYS A 350 21.16 -25.86 2.46
N ARG A 351 21.27 -26.96 1.71
CA ARG A 351 21.10 -28.32 2.21
C ARG A 351 22.14 -28.58 3.29
N SER A 352 21.72 -29.07 4.46
CA SER A 352 22.66 -29.67 5.41
C SER A 352 23.04 -31.05 4.87
N PHE A 353 24.32 -31.25 4.57
CA PHE A 353 24.86 -32.57 4.27
C PHE A 353 24.96 -33.30 5.61
N LYS A 354 23.91 -34.05 5.99
CA LYS A 354 24.08 -35.13 6.96
C LYS A 354 24.44 -36.37 6.14
N PRO A 355 25.68 -36.89 6.19
CA PRO A 355 25.91 -38.24 5.70
C PRO A 355 24.94 -39.15 6.45
N LYS A 356 24.16 -39.95 5.71
CA LYS A 356 23.56 -41.14 6.32
C LYS A 356 24.76 -41.98 6.74
N ASN A 357 24.95 -42.18 8.04
CA ASN A 357 25.75 -43.31 8.51
C ASN A 357 25.01 -44.54 7.99
N ILE A 358 25.55 -45.12 6.92
CA ILE A 358 25.20 -46.46 6.41
C ILE A 358 26.15 -47.41 7.11
#